data_AF-G5E1I7-F1
#
_entry.id   AF-G5E1I7-F1
#
_cell.length_a   1.000
_cell.length_b   1.000
_cell.length_c   1.000
_cell.angle_alpha   90.00
_cell.angle_beta   90.00
_cell.angle_gamma   90.00
#
_symmetry.space_group_name_H-M   'P 1'
#
loop_
_entity.id
_entity.type
_entity.pdbx_description
1 polymer ?
#
loop_
_entity_poly.entity_id
_entity_poly.type
_entity_poly.pdbx_seq_one_letter_code
_entity_poly.pdbx_strand_id
1 'polypeptide(L)'
;GEQQLSEPEDMEMEAGDTDEPPKAVYMMPTEGDDSSKSVPLALQRVFYELQHSDKPVGTKKLTKSFGWETLDSFMQHDVQELCRVLLDNVENKMKGTCVEGTIPKLFRGKMVSYIQCKHVDYRSERIEDYYDIQLSIKGKKNIFESFIDYVAVEQLDGDNKYDAGEHKDPANYILHAVLVHSGDNHGGHYVVYLNPKGEGKWCKFDDDVVSRCTKEEAIEHNYGGHDDDLSVRHCTNAYMLVYIRESKLS
;
A
#
# COMPACT_ATOMS: atom_id res chain seq x y z
N GLY A 1 47.46 5.16 -12.88
CA GLY A 1 46.62 5.63 -13.98
C GLY A 1 45.21 5.28 -13.60
N GLU A 2 44.39 6.30 -13.43
CA GLU A 2 43.00 6.23 -12.96
C GLU A 2 42.17 5.28 -13.83
N GLN A 3 41.41 4.38 -13.21
CA GLN A 3 40.36 3.63 -13.88
C GLN A 3 39.12 4.52 -13.92
N GLN A 4 38.79 4.99 -15.11
CA GLN A 4 37.58 5.69 -15.45
C GLN A 4 36.40 4.71 -15.28
N LEU A 5 35.56 4.95 -14.28
CA LEU A 5 34.25 4.29 -14.15
C LEU A 5 33.35 4.89 -15.23
N SER A 6 32.97 4.07 -16.21
CA SER A 6 31.93 4.40 -17.18
C SER A 6 30.60 4.57 -16.46
N GLU A 7 29.95 5.71 -16.65
CA GLU A 7 28.57 5.97 -16.24
C GLU A 7 27.63 4.94 -16.90
N PRO A 8 26.58 4.48 -16.22
CA PRO A 8 25.58 3.62 -16.83
C PRO A 8 24.70 4.47 -17.76
N GLU A 9 25.02 4.45 -19.06
CA GLU A 9 24.15 4.94 -20.12
C GLU A 9 22.85 4.13 -20.17
N ASP A 10 21.73 4.84 -20.02
CA ASP A 10 20.40 4.58 -20.58
C ASP A 10 19.93 3.12 -20.66
N MET A 11 19.40 2.62 -19.54
CA MET A 11 18.51 1.47 -19.55
C MET A 11 17.06 1.98 -19.68
N GLU A 12 16.60 2.18 -20.93
CA GLU A 12 15.18 2.37 -21.23
C GLU A 12 14.41 1.09 -20.84
N MET A 13 13.86 1.09 -19.62
CA MET A 13 12.84 0.14 -19.20
C MET A 13 11.47 0.74 -19.50
N GLU A 14 10.83 0.24 -20.56
CA GLU A 14 9.40 0.38 -20.81
C GLU A 14 8.63 -0.14 -19.57
N ALA A 15 8.06 0.76 -18.80
CA ALA A 15 7.49 0.48 -17.48
C ALA A 15 6.21 1.29 -17.26
N GLY A 16 5.12 0.61 -16.91
CA GLY A 16 3.88 1.25 -16.46
C GLY A 16 4.03 1.89 -15.08
N ASP A 17 3.05 2.69 -14.66
CA ASP A 17 3.13 3.54 -13.46
C ASP A 17 3.35 2.79 -12.12
N THR A 18 3.24 1.44 -12.11
CA THR A 18 3.58 0.61 -10.94
C THR A 18 5.04 0.74 -10.49
N ASP A 19 5.93 1.15 -11.40
CA ASP A 19 7.35 1.34 -11.13
C ASP A 19 7.70 2.78 -10.70
N GLU A 20 6.72 3.72 -10.64
CA GLU A 20 6.96 5.10 -10.21
C GLU A 20 7.55 5.21 -8.78
N PRO A 21 7.03 4.52 -7.74
CA PRO A 21 7.59 4.63 -6.40
C PRO A 21 9.05 4.12 -6.30
N PRO A 22 9.42 2.94 -6.82
CA PRO A 22 10.81 2.49 -6.86
C PRO A 22 11.74 3.46 -7.59
N LYS A 23 11.33 3.98 -8.76
CA LYS A 23 12.10 4.98 -9.52
C LYS A 23 12.36 6.24 -8.70
N ALA A 24 11.34 6.77 -8.03
CA ALA A 24 11.50 7.97 -7.23
C ALA A 24 12.44 7.75 -6.03
N VAL A 25 12.38 6.58 -5.39
CA VAL A 25 13.28 6.22 -4.29
C VAL A 25 14.74 6.15 -4.77
N TYR A 26 15.01 5.61 -5.95
CA TYR A 26 16.38 5.60 -6.52
C TYR A 26 16.94 6.99 -6.80
N MET A 27 16.07 7.97 -7.10
CA MET A 27 16.48 9.34 -7.39
C MET A 27 16.66 10.21 -6.13
N MET A 28 16.42 9.67 -4.93
CA MET A 28 16.64 10.40 -3.68
C MET A 28 18.15 10.60 -3.42
N PRO A 29 18.60 11.82 -3.07
CA PRO A 29 20.00 12.09 -2.76
C PRO A 29 20.37 11.48 -1.40
N THR A 30 21.20 10.43 -1.41
CA THR A 30 21.59 9.66 -0.21
C THR A 30 23.10 9.49 -0.08
N GLU A 31 23.90 10.22 -0.85
CA GLU A 31 25.36 10.08 -0.91
C GLU A 31 26.04 10.48 0.41
N GLY A 32 25.44 11.40 1.15
CA GLY A 32 25.91 11.88 2.46
C GLY A 32 25.27 11.17 3.66
N ASP A 33 24.40 10.20 3.43
CA ASP A 33 23.57 9.61 4.48
C ASP A 33 24.31 8.53 5.30
N ASP A 34 24.02 8.47 6.61
CA ASP A 34 24.52 7.40 7.46
C ASP A 34 23.88 6.07 7.06
N SER A 35 24.72 5.14 6.60
CA SER A 35 24.35 3.80 6.15
C SER A 35 23.49 2.96 7.12
N SER A 36 23.50 3.31 8.41
CA SER A 36 22.81 2.60 9.49
C SER A 36 21.54 3.29 9.99
N LYS A 37 21.31 4.55 9.59
CA LYS A 37 20.17 5.37 10.05
C LYS A 37 19.31 5.93 8.92
N SER A 38 19.77 5.87 7.68
CA SER A 38 19.01 6.37 6.53
C SER A 38 18.02 5.33 6.02
N VAL A 39 16.73 5.63 6.22
CA VAL A 39 15.61 4.87 5.66
C VAL A 39 15.60 4.92 4.12
N PRO A 40 15.75 6.09 3.46
CA PRO A 40 15.82 6.13 1.99
C PRO A 40 16.94 5.25 1.42
N LEU A 41 18.15 5.32 1.97
CA LEU A 41 19.27 4.52 1.52
C LEU A 41 19.06 3.01 1.77
N ALA A 42 18.40 2.66 2.88
CA ALA A 42 18.05 1.27 3.15
C ALA A 42 17.00 0.74 2.16
N LEU A 43 16.00 1.55 1.79
CA LEU A 43 15.00 1.20 0.77
C LEU A 43 15.63 1.06 -0.62
N GLN A 44 16.50 1.99 -1.01
CA GLN A 44 17.24 1.88 -2.28
C GLN A 44 18.02 0.56 -2.37
N ARG A 45 18.67 0.13 -1.28
CA ARG A 45 19.36 -1.17 -1.23
C ARG A 45 18.40 -2.34 -1.39
N VAL A 46 17.28 -2.33 -0.67
CA VAL A 46 16.28 -3.41 -0.75
C VAL A 46 15.70 -3.49 -2.17
N PHE A 47 15.31 -2.37 -2.77
CA PHE A 47 14.81 -2.35 -4.15
C PHE A 47 15.87 -2.80 -5.16
N TYR A 48 17.11 -2.34 -5.00
CA TYR A 48 18.21 -2.74 -5.87
C TYR A 48 18.46 -4.25 -5.80
N GLU A 49 18.52 -4.81 -4.59
CA GLU A 49 18.68 -6.25 -4.40
C GLU A 49 17.46 -7.03 -4.91
N LEU A 50 16.23 -6.56 -4.71
CA LEU A 50 15.02 -7.23 -5.24
C LEU A 50 15.00 -7.26 -6.78
N GLN A 51 15.58 -6.26 -7.44
CA GLN A 51 15.62 -6.17 -8.89
C GLN A 51 16.73 -7.03 -9.52
N HIS A 52 17.84 -7.26 -8.82
CA HIS A 52 19.05 -7.86 -9.39
C HIS A 52 19.50 -9.19 -8.74
N SER A 53 19.09 -9.45 -7.50
CA SER A 53 19.47 -10.66 -6.76
C SER A 53 18.62 -11.85 -7.18
N ASP A 54 19.26 -13.01 -7.30
CA ASP A 54 18.62 -14.32 -7.43
C ASP A 54 18.38 -14.99 -6.06
N LYS A 55 18.82 -14.34 -4.98
CA LYS A 55 18.70 -14.81 -3.59
C LYS A 55 17.73 -13.95 -2.77
N PRO A 56 17.11 -14.53 -1.72
CA PRO A 56 16.28 -13.79 -0.79
C PRO A 56 16.98 -12.55 -0.23
N VAL A 57 16.28 -11.42 -0.25
CA VAL A 57 16.80 -10.10 0.15
C VAL A 57 16.63 -9.88 1.65
N GLY A 58 17.70 -9.47 2.32
CA GLY A 58 17.69 -9.25 3.76
C GLY A 58 17.23 -7.84 4.15
N THR A 59 16.25 -7.73 5.04
CA THR A 59 15.69 -6.42 5.49
C THR A 59 16.33 -5.86 6.77
N LYS A 60 17.39 -6.48 7.30
CA LYS A 60 18.02 -6.10 8.59
C LYS A 60 18.49 -4.64 8.65
N LYS A 61 19.00 -4.09 7.54
CA LYS A 61 19.46 -2.70 7.49
C LYS A 61 18.27 -1.72 7.46
N LEU A 62 17.16 -2.13 6.87
CA LEU A 62 15.93 -1.35 6.82
C LEU A 62 15.31 -1.24 8.21
N THR A 63 15.12 -2.35 8.91
CA THR A 63 14.60 -2.33 10.29
C THR A 63 15.48 -1.51 11.22
N LYS A 64 16.81 -1.66 11.12
CA LYS A 64 17.77 -0.84 11.87
C LYS A 64 17.64 0.65 11.57
N SER A 65 17.38 1.03 10.31
CA SER A 65 17.22 2.44 9.92
C SER A 65 15.97 3.11 10.52
N PHE A 66 14.94 2.33 10.86
CA PHE A 66 13.78 2.80 11.61
C PHE A 66 14.04 2.97 13.11
N GLY A 67 15.23 2.58 13.59
CA GLY A 67 15.53 2.56 15.02
C GLY A 67 14.84 1.44 15.78
N TRP A 68 14.29 0.45 15.08
CA TRP A 68 13.74 -0.75 15.69
C TRP A 68 14.89 -1.65 16.12
N GLU A 69 15.02 -1.90 17.43
CA GLU A 69 15.99 -2.87 17.93
C GLU A 69 15.52 -4.30 17.65
N THR A 70 16.40 -5.30 17.80
CA THR A 70 16.09 -6.71 17.55
C THR A 70 14.92 -7.26 18.36
N LEU A 71 14.45 -6.56 19.40
CA LEU A 71 13.27 -6.94 20.19
C LEU A 71 11.97 -6.34 19.62
N ASP A 72 12.03 -5.12 19.06
CA ASP A 72 10.89 -4.47 18.41
C ASP A 72 10.51 -5.15 17.10
N SER A 73 11.48 -5.78 16.41
CA SER A 73 11.21 -6.60 15.21
C SER A 73 10.36 -7.84 15.47
N PHE A 74 10.17 -8.23 16.74
CA PHE A 74 9.26 -9.32 17.13
C PHE A 74 7.90 -8.82 17.62
N MET A 75 7.71 -7.50 17.76
CA MET A 75 6.39 -6.93 18.01
C MET A 75 5.62 -6.90 16.70
N GLN A 76 4.45 -7.55 16.69
CA GLN A 76 3.58 -7.51 15.52
C GLN A 76 3.00 -6.11 15.39
N HIS A 77 3.54 -5.36 14.43
CA HIS A 77 2.97 -4.10 14.00
C HIS A 77 1.81 -4.37 13.05
N ASP A 78 0.76 -3.56 13.17
CA ASP A 78 -0.25 -3.47 12.14
C ASP A 78 0.44 -3.05 10.82
N VAL A 79 0.26 -3.84 9.75
CA VAL A 79 0.85 -3.56 8.44
C VAL A 79 0.43 -2.18 7.93
N GLN A 80 -0.79 -1.73 8.23
CA GLN A 80 -1.26 -0.39 7.87
C GLN A 80 -0.48 0.70 8.61
N GLU A 81 -0.16 0.51 9.89
CA GLU A 81 0.62 1.47 10.66
C GLU A 81 2.06 1.55 10.13
N LEU A 82 2.68 0.40 9.84
CA LEU A 82 4.02 0.35 9.23
C LEU A 82 4.03 1.06 7.87
N CYS A 83 3.05 0.80 7.00
CA CYS A 83 2.93 1.47 5.71
C CYS A 83 2.85 2.99 5.87
N ARG A 84 2.03 3.49 6.81
CA ARG A 84 1.91 4.94 7.05
C ARG A 84 3.21 5.55 7.55
N VAL A 85 3.86 4.94 8.54
CA VAL A 85 5.14 5.43 9.09
C VAL A 85 6.24 5.46 8.03
N LEU A 86 6.30 4.42 7.20
CA LEU A 86 7.24 4.33 6.08
C LEU A 86 6.98 5.43 5.04
N LEU A 87 5.73 5.58 4.58
CA LEU A 87 5.36 6.58 3.57
C LEU A 87 5.59 8.01 4.08
N ASP A 88 5.24 8.31 5.33
CA ASP A 88 5.48 9.62 5.95
C ASP A 88 6.99 9.91 6.06
N ASN A 89 7.80 8.92 6.42
CA ASN A 89 9.25 9.08 6.50
C ASN A 89 9.84 9.40 5.11
N VAL A 90 9.46 8.61 4.10
CA VAL A 90 9.92 8.78 2.73
C VAL A 90 9.45 10.12 2.16
N GLU A 91 8.17 10.49 2.33
CA GLU A 91 7.64 11.79 1.89
C GLU A 91 8.43 12.95 2.50
N ASN A 92 8.69 12.90 3.82
CA ASN A 92 9.46 13.95 4.49
C ASN A 92 10.90 14.03 3.99
N LYS A 93 11.51 12.90 3.61
CA LYS A 93 12.87 12.86 3.06
C LYS A 93 12.94 13.29 1.59
N MET A 94 11.82 13.23 0.86
CA MET A 94 11.73 13.74 -0.52
C MET A 94 11.57 15.27 -0.58
N LYS A 95 11.18 15.95 0.52
CA LYS A 95 11.03 17.42 0.55
C LYS A 95 12.35 18.13 0.25
N GLY A 96 12.31 19.09 -0.67
CA GLY A 96 13.49 19.82 -1.14
C GLY A 96 14.38 19.05 -2.12
N THR A 97 13.94 17.89 -2.60
CA THR A 97 14.65 17.08 -3.61
C THR A 97 13.95 17.13 -4.96
N CYS A 98 14.55 16.56 -6.01
CA CYS A 98 13.94 16.48 -7.35
C CYS A 98 12.69 15.58 -7.43
N VAL A 99 12.42 14.78 -6.40
CA VAL A 99 11.27 13.85 -6.32
C VAL A 99 10.26 14.25 -5.24
N GLU A 100 10.30 15.51 -4.79
CA GLU A 100 9.32 16.06 -3.86
C GLU A 100 7.88 15.87 -4.38
N GLY A 101 6.96 15.49 -3.49
CA GLY A 101 5.54 15.35 -3.82
C GLY A 101 5.16 14.05 -4.52
N THR A 102 6.10 13.14 -4.77
CA THR A 102 5.80 11.83 -5.40
C THR A 102 4.81 11.01 -4.58
N ILE A 103 5.04 10.89 -3.27
CA ILE A 103 4.16 10.10 -2.38
C ILE A 103 2.73 10.66 -2.37
N PRO A 104 2.51 11.98 -2.17
CA PRO A 104 1.18 12.58 -2.34
C PRO A 104 0.57 12.36 -3.73
N LYS A 105 1.34 12.50 -4.81
CA LYS A 105 0.84 12.31 -6.18
C LYS A 105 0.26 10.91 -6.39
N LEU A 106 0.88 9.90 -5.79
CA LEU A 106 0.51 8.49 -5.96
C LEU A 106 -0.61 8.04 -5.02
N PHE A 107 -0.53 8.41 -3.74
CA PHE A 107 -1.36 7.81 -2.69
C PHE A 107 -2.38 8.77 -2.08
N ARG A 108 -2.21 10.09 -2.22
CA ARG A 108 -3.08 11.06 -1.53
C ARG A 108 -4.39 11.25 -2.29
N GLY A 109 -5.50 10.93 -1.62
CA GLY A 109 -6.84 11.35 -1.99
C GLY A 109 -7.32 12.54 -1.16
N LYS A 110 -8.46 13.12 -1.57
CA LYS A 110 -9.19 14.14 -0.81
C LYS A 110 -10.59 13.65 -0.48
N MET A 111 -11.02 13.83 0.76
CA MET A 111 -12.38 13.60 1.21
C MET A 111 -12.97 14.88 1.80
N VAL A 112 -14.30 15.00 1.73
CA VAL A 112 -15.02 16.13 2.31
C VAL A 112 -15.97 15.60 3.37
N SER A 113 -15.72 16.00 4.61
CA SER A 113 -16.62 15.78 5.74
C SER A 113 -17.53 17.00 5.87
N TYR A 114 -18.85 16.82 5.81
CA TYR A 114 -19.80 17.92 6.01
C TYR A 114 -20.69 17.68 7.23
N ILE A 115 -21.03 18.76 7.92
CA ILE A 115 -21.98 18.76 9.04
C ILE A 115 -23.08 19.75 8.68
N GLN A 116 -24.32 19.28 8.62
CA GLN A 116 -25.50 20.11 8.38
C GLN A 116 -26.37 20.11 9.63
N CYS A 117 -26.65 21.29 10.18
CA CYS A 117 -27.60 21.43 11.28
C CYS A 117 -29.04 21.32 10.76
N LYS A 118 -29.89 20.57 11.48
CA LYS A 118 -31.33 20.44 11.16
C LYS A 118 -32.16 21.70 11.44
N HIS A 119 -31.85 22.36 12.56
CA HIS A 119 -32.69 23.41 13.14
C HIS A 119 -32.11 24.82 12.95
N VAL A 120 -30.95 24.90 12.30
CA VAL A 120 -30.24 26.15 11.98
C VAL A 120 -29.70 26.01 10.56
N ASP A 121 -29.83 27.05 9.75
CA ASP A 121 -29.21 27.11 8.42
C ASP A 121 -27.69 27.30 8.56
N TYR A 122 -27.03 26.21 8.93
CA TYR A 122 -25.59 26.14 9.15
C TYR A 122 -25.05 24.85 8.54
N ARG A 123 -24.07 25.03 7.65
CA ARG A 123 -23.29 23.97 7.02
C ARG A 123 -21.82 24.22 7.32
N SER A 124 -21.13 23.20 7.80
CA SER A 124 -19.68 23.19 7.92
C SER A 124 -19.11 22.14 6.98
N GLU A 125 -18.00 22.45 6.35
CA GLU A 125 -17.26 21.54 5.47
C GLU A 125 -15.81 21.50 5.90
N ARG A 126 -15.26 20.30 6.00
CA ARG A 126 -13.84 20.06 6.25
C ARG A 126 -13.31 19.18 5.13
N ILE A 127 -12.33 19.71 4.39
CA ILE A 127 -11.59 18.93 3.40
C ILE A 127 -10.41 18.29 4.11
N GLU A 128 -10.26 16.99 3.95
CA GLU A 128 -9.17 16.21 4.54
C GLU A 128 -8.45 15.40 3.47
N ASP A 129 -7.15 15.25 3.65
CA ASP A 129 -6.33 14.37 2.83
C ASP A 129 -6.36 12.95 3.46
N TYR A 130 -6.36 11.92 2.63
CA TYR A 130 -6.23 10.52 3.07
C TYR A 130 -5.22 9.77 2.20
N TYR A 131 -4.58 8.74 2.76
CA TYR A 131 -3.64 7.86 2.06
C TYR A 131 -4.10 6.39 2.05
N ASP A 132 -5.05 6.06 2.92
CA ASP A 132 -5.74 4.78 2.99
C ASP A 132 -7.22 5.00 3.31
N ILE A 133 -8.04 3.96 3.09
CA ILE A 133 -9.47 3.96 3.42
C ILE A 133 -9.74 2.74 4.30
N GLN A 134 -10.25 3.00 5.51
CA GLN A 134 -10.61 1.96 6.46
C GLN A 134 -12.06 1.56 6.25
N LEU A 135 -12.28 0.30 5.86
CA LEU A 135 -13.61 -0.22 5.53
C LEU A 135 -14.12 -1.15 6.63
N SER A 136 -15.38 -0.95 7.04
CA SER A 136 -16.05 -1.82 7.99
C SER A 136 -16.35 -3.19 7.37
N ILE A 137 -15.94 -4.27 8.04
CA ILE A 137 -16.13 -5.65 7.54
C ILE A 137 -17.34 -6.34 8.20
N LYS A 138 -17.57 -6.07 9.49
CA LYS A 138 -18.58 -6.80 10.27
C LYS A 138 -19.98 -6.59 9.71
N GLY A 139 -20.62 -7.68 9.30
CA GLY A 139 -21.97 -7.66 8.75
C GLY A 139 -22.06 -7.18 7.30
N LYS A 140 -20.92 -7.03 6.61
CA LYS A 140 -20.84 -6.66 5.18
C LYS A 140 -20.37 -7.88 4.38
N LYS A 141 -20.99 -8.13 3.23
CA LYS A 141 -20.68 -9.28 2.37
C LYS A 141 -19.55 -9.01 1.38
N ASN A 142 -19.30 -7.74 1.07
CA ASN A 142 -18.33 -7.33 0.07
C ASN A 142 -17.94 -5.86 0.29
N ILE A 143 -16.88 -5.44 -0.41
CA ILE A 143 -16.32 -4.09 -0.37
C ILE A 143 -17.35 -3.02 -0.75
N PHE A 144 -18.28 -3.33 -1.66
CA PHE A 144 -19.30 -2.38 -2.10
C PHE A 144 -20.27 -2.02 -0.95
N GLU A 145 -20.73 -3.01 -0.19
CA GLU A 145 -21.52 -2.78 1.02
C GLU A 145 -20.76 -2.00 2.09
N SER A 146 -19.44 -2.24 2.23
CA SER A 146 -18.59 -1.47 3.14
C SER A 146 -18.39 -0.02 2.70
N PHE A 147 -18.27 0.25 1.40
CA PHE A 147 -18.23 1.62 0.88
C PHE A 147 -19.57 2.34 1.05
N ILE A 148 -20.70 1.66 0.83
CA ILE A 148 -22.03 2.22 1.11
C ILE A 148 -22.13 2.64 2.57
N ASP A 149 -21.65 1.81 3.50
CA ASP A 149 -21.60 2.11 4.93
C ASP A 149 -20.68 3.30 5.24
N TYR A 150 -19.50 3.34 4.61
CA TYR A 150 -18.50 4.40 4.81
C TYR A 150 -19.01 5.78 4.40
N VAL A 151 -19.76 5.86 3.30
CA VAL A 151 -20.36 7.13 2.83
C VAL A 151 -21.80 7.32 3.31
N ALA A 152 -22.33 6.38 4.11
CA ALA A 152 -23.66 6.52 4.65
C ALA A 152 -23.70 7.79 5.50
N VAL A 153 -24.75 8.57 5.30
CA VAL A 153 -24.98 9.74 6.15
C VAL A 153 -25.24 9.22 7.56
N GLU A 154 -24.29 9.44 8.45
CA GLU A 154 -24.54 9.26 9.88
C GLU A 154 -25.59 10.30 10.28
N GLN A 155 -26.82 9.82 10.49
CA GLN A 155 -27.93 10.69 10.80
C GLN A 155 -27.74 11.31 12.19
N LEU A 156 -27.45 12.60 12.19
CA LEU A 156 -28.06 13.55 13.12
C LEU A 156 -29.32 14.13 12.41
N ASP A 157 -30.31 13.27 12.05
CA ASP A 157 -31.26 13.27 10.88
C ASP A 157 -31.12 14.21 9.67
N GLY A 158 -31.54 13.66 8.53
CA GLY A 158 -32.00 14.33 7.32
C GLY A 158 -31.77 13.48 6.06
N ASP A 159 -32.49 13.79 4.97
CA ASP A 159 -32.30 13.18 3.65
C ASP A 159 -31.44 14.09 2.77
N ASN A 160 -30.26 13.64 2.32
CA ASN A 160 -29.52 14.30 1.25
C ASN A 160 -28.67 13.32 0.43
N LYS A 161 -28.89 13.29 -0.88
CA LYS A 161 -28.04 12.61 -1.86
C LYS A 161 -27.09 13.63 -2.49
N TYR A 162 -25.82 13.25 -2.61
CA TYR A 162 -24.79 14.04 -3.28
C TYR A 162 -24.78 13.74 -4.78
N ASP A 163 -24.66 14.80 -5.59
CA ASP A 163 -24.47 14.74 -7.04
C ASP A 163 -22.97 14.84 -7.33
N ALA A 164 -22.33 13.70 -7.57
CA ALA A 164 -20.98 13.66 -8.10
C ALA A 164 -21.08 13.98 -9.58
N GLY A 165 -20.80 15.24 -9.95
CA GLY A 165 -20.98 15.75 -11.31
C GLY A 165 -20.26 14.95 -12.41
N GLU A 166 -20.32 15.42 -13.66
CA GLU A 166 -19.74 14.71 -14.81
C GLU A 166 -18.20 14.58 -14.72
N HIS A 167 -17.73 13.46 -14.16
CA HIS A 167 -16.32 13.08 -14.23
C HIS A 167 -16.05 12.38 -15.57
N LYS A 168 -15.24 13.03 -16.41
CA LYS A 168 -14.83 12.53 -17.74
C LYS A 168 -13.86 11.33 -17.69
N ASP A 169 -13.43 10.92 -16.50
CA ASP A 169 -12.53 9.78 -16.27
C ASP A 169 -13.20 8.82 -15.28
N PRO A 170 -13.65 7.62 -15.70
CA PRO A 170 -14.23 6.63 -14.82
C PRO A 170 -13.30 6.29 -13.65
N ALA A 171 -13.88 6.07 -12.47
CA ALA A 171 -13.15 5.62 -11.28
C ALA A 171 -13.04 4.09 -11.27
N ASN A 172 -12.54 3.50 -12.37
CA ASN A 172 -12.29 2.07 -12.46
C ASN A 172 -10.91 1.75 -11.87
N TYR A 173 -10.86 0.71 -11.03
CA TYR A 173 -9.65 0.28 -10.35
C TYR A 173 -9.41 -1.22 -10.54
N ILE A 174 -8.14 -1.58 -10.74
CA ILE A 174 -7.67 -2.95 -10.93
C ILE A 174 -6.99 -3.40 -9.64
N LEU A 175 -7.37 -4.58 -9.13
CA LEU A 175 -6.74 -5.18 -7.96
C LEU A 175 -5.30 -5.58 -8.30
N HIS A 176 -4.35 -5.05 -7.52
CA HIS A 176 -2.92 -5.20 -7.74
C HIS A 176 -2.26 -6.08 -6.67
N ALA A 177 -2.64 -5.91 -5.39
CA ALA A 177 -2.12 -6.71 -4.28
C ALA A 177 -3.20 -7.12 -3.30
N VAL A 178 -3.04 -8.32 -2.72
CA VAL A 178 -3.86 -8.85 -1.61
C VAL A 178 -2.90 -9.26 -0.50
N LEU A 179 -2.88 -8.48 0.59
CA LEU A 179 -2.10 -8.80 1.78
C LEU A 179 -2.98 -9.66 2.68
N VAL A 180 -2.48 -10.84 3.03
CA VAL A 180 -3.20 -11.86 3.77
C VAL A 180 -2.51 -12.10 5.10
N HIS A 181 -3.32 -12.13 6.16
CA HIS A 181 -2.87 -12.48 7.49
C HIS A 181 -3.45 -13.84 7.86
N SER A 182 -2.60 -14.72 8.40
CA SER A 182 -2.95 -16.04 8.91
C SER A 182 -2.65 -16.10 10.40
N GLY A 183 -3.64 -15.90 11.26
CA GLY A 183 -3.43 -15.90 12.71
C GLY A 183 -4.48 -15.09 13.46
N ASP A 184 -4.18 -14.75 14.71
CA ASP A 184 -5.06 -13.94 15.56
C ASP A 184 -4.41 -12.60 15.94
N ASN A 185 -5.06 -11.85 16.83
CA ASN A 185 -4.60 -10.52 17.25
C ASN A 185 -3.28 -10.52 18.04
N HIS A 186 -2.82 -11.68 18.50
CA HIS A 186 -1.58 -11.82 19.28
C HIS A 186 -0.44 -12.43 18.47
N GLY A 187 -0.74 -12.94 17.27
CA GLY A 187 0.19 -13.75 16.52
C GLY A 187 -0.36 -14.26 15.20
N GLY A 188 0.27 -13.87 14.09
CA GLY A 188 0.12 -14.60 12.84
C GLY A 188 1.29 -14.50 11.87
N HIS A 189 1.03 -14.98 10.65
CA HIS A 189 1.93 -14.99 9.51
C HIS A 189 1.34 -14.14 8.37
N TYR A 190 2.19 -13.33 7.73
CA TYR A 190 1.77 -12.44 6.65
C TYR A 190 2.29 -12.96 5.32
N VAL A 191 1.42 -13.02 4.31
CA VAL A 191 1.79 -13.31 2.92
C VAL A 191 1.15 -12.29 2.00
N VAL A 192 1.74 -12.06 0.83
CA VAL A 192 1.17 -11.14 -0.16
C VAL A 192 1.02 -11.81 -1.52
N TYR A 193 -0.15 -11.63 -2.12
CA TYR A 193 -0.42 -12.01 -3.50
C TYR A 193 -0.34 -10.76 -4.36
N LEU A 194 0.44 -10.80 -5.44
CA LEU A 194 0.64 -9.67 -6.34
C LEU A 194 0.32 -10.07 -7.77
N ASN A 195 -0.23 -9.12 -8.52
CA ASN A 195 -0.34 -9.14 -9.98
C ASN A 195 0.56 -8.02 -10.53
N PRO A 196 1.89 -8.22 -10.60
CA PRO A 196 2.86 -7.12 -10.71
C PRO A 196 2.68 -6.26 -11.96
N LYS A 197 2.21 -6.87 -13.06
CA LYS A 197 2.01 -6.19 -14.35
C LYS A 197 0.54 -5.82 -14.63
N GLY A 198 -0.38 -6.11 -13.72
CA GLY A 198 -1.81 -5.94 -13.99
C GLY A 198 -2.42 -6.96 -14.98
N GLU A 199 -1.62 -7.80 -15.64
CA GLU A 199 -2.05 -8.75 -16.69
C GLU A 199 -2.82 -9.99 -16.18
N GLY A 200 -3.02 -10.15 -14.88
CA GLY A 200 -3.72 -11.29 -14.27
C GLY A 200 -2.81 -12.49 -13.99
N LYS A 201 -1.49 -12.31 -14.06
CA LYS A 201 -0.49 -13.33 -13.69
C LYS A 201 -0.11 -13.14 -12.22
N TRP A 202 -0.76 -13.92 -11.36
CA TRP A 202 -0.58 -13.82 -9.91
C TRP A 202 0.62 -14.61 -9.40
N CYS A 203 1.30 -14.04 -8.40
CA CYS A 203 2.35 -14.67 -7.63
C CYS A 203 2.08 -14.50 -6.14
N LYS A 204 2.36 -15.54 -5.36
CA LYS A 204 2.40 -15.52 -3.90
C LYS A 204 3.84 -15.28 -3.46
N PHE A 205 4.02 -14.25 -2.64
CA PHE A 205 5.27 -13.92 -1.95
C PHE A 205 5.10 -14.31 -0.48
N ASP A 206 5.81 -15.35 -0.08
CA ASP A 206 5.79 -15.95 1.25
C ASP A 206 7.24 -15.96 1.77
N ASP A 207 7.62 -14.87 2.43
CA ASP A 207 8.98 -14.59 2.88
C ASP A 207 10.05 -14.76 1.77
N ASP A 208 10.85 -15.82 1.87
CA ASP A 208 11.95 -16.14 0.97
C ASP A 208 11.52 -16.98 -0.25
N VAL A 209 10.23 -17.34 -0.33
CA VAL A 209 9.66 -18.16 -1.38
C VAL A 209 8.67 -17.37 -2.22
N VAL A 210 8.94 -17.28 -3.52
CA VAL A 210 8.00 -16.76 -4.51
C VAL A 210 7.48 -17.91 -5.37
N SER A 211 6.16 -18.01 -5.51
CA SER A 211 5.51 -19.04 -6.31
C SER A 211 4.40 -18.45 -7.16
N ARG A 212 4.17 -19.01 -8.36
CA ARG A 212 3.03 -18.65 -9.19
C ARG A 212 1.75 -19.24 -8.59
N CYS A 213 0.66 -18.49 -8.64
CA CYS A 213 -0.64 -18.95 -8.19
C CYS A 213 -1.75 -18.53 -9.16
N THR A 214 -2.93 -19.10 -8.93
CA THR A 214 -4.17 -18.79 -9.64
C THR A 214 -4.83 -17.54 -9.07
N LYS A 215 -5.77 -16.96 -9.83
CA LYS A 215 -6.53 -15.78 -9.38
C LYS A 215 -7.44 -16.16 -8.20
N GLU A 216 -7.97 -17.37 -8.21
CA GLU A 216 -8.83 -17.93 -7.18
C GLU A 216 -8.05 -18.08 -5.86
N GLU A 217 -6.80 -18.55 -5.91
CA GLU A 217 -5.91 -18.59 -4.74
C GLU A 217 -5.55 -17.21 -4.19
N ALA A 218 -5.36 -16.22 -5.07
CA ALA A 218 -5.04 -14.86 -4.66
C ALA A 218 -6.24 -14.10 -4.08
N ILE A 219 -7.45 -14.40 -4.54
CA ILE A 219 -8.65 -13.61 -4.23
C ILE A 219 -9.69 -14.42 -3.45
N GLU A 220 -10.27 -15.45 -4.08
CA GLU A 220 -11.46 -16.15 -3.56
C GLU A 220 -11.15 -16.95 -2.29
N HIS A 221 -9.98 -17.59 -2.24
CA HIS A 221 -9.54 -18.35 -1.07
C HIS A 221 -9.24 -17.47 0.15
N ASN A 222 -9.17 -16.13 -0.02
CA ASN A 222 -8.82 -15.18 1.04
C ASN A 222 -10.04 -14.38 1.57
N TYR A 223 -11.27 -14.75 1.20
CA TYR A 223 -12.48 -14.13 1.75
C TYR A 223 -12.75 -14.49 3.23
N GLY A 224 -12.17 -15.58 3.73
CA GLY A 224 -12.41 -16.09 5.09
C GLY A 224 -13.71 -16.88 5.23
N GLY A 225 -14.20 -17.03 6.47
CA GLY A 225 -15.52 -17.60 6.77
C GLY A 225 -15.70 -19.08 6.44
N HIS A 226 -14.61 -19.85 6.29
CA HIS A 226 -14.70 -21.30 6.11
C HIS A 226 -14.99 -21.94 7.47
N ASP A 227 -16.18 -22.51 7.68
CA ASP A 227 -16.57 -23.22 8.92
C ASP A 227 -16.17 -24.72 8.94
N ASP A 228 -15.44 -25.20 7.93
CA ASP A 228 -15.02 -26.61 7.85
C ASP A 228 -13.76 -26.91 8.69
N ASP A 229 -14.00 -27.53 9.84
CA ASP A 229 -13.17 -28.38 10.71
C ASP A 229 -11.64 -28.16 10.77
N LEU A 230 -11.16 -27.76 11.96
CA LEU A 230 -9.83 -27.99 12.53
C LEU A 230 -8.55 -27.54 11.77
N SER A 231 -8.63 -26.89 10.60
CA SER A 231 -7.44 -26.46 9.84
C SER A 231 -7.03 -24.99 10.08
N VAL A 232 -5.73 -24.67 9.93
CA VAL A 232 -5.17 -23.30 10.04
C VAL A 232 -5.83 -22.28 9.08
N ARG A 233 -6.64 -22.74 8.11
CA ARG A 233 -7.40 -21.89 7.17
C ARG A 233 -8.49 -21.04 7.85
N HIS A 234 -8.94 -21.40 9.05
CA HIS A 234 -9.97 -20.66 9.80
C HIS A 234 -9.59 -19.20 10.09
N CYS A 235 -8.30 -18.91 10.20
CA CYS A 235 -7.78 -17.58 10.53
C CYS A 235 -6.99 -16.91 9.39
N THR A 236 -7.13 -17.41 8.15
CA THR A 236 -6.47 -16.86 6.97
C THR A 236 -7.45 -16.02 6.15
N ASN A 237 -7.22 -14.72 6.05
CA ASN A 237 -8.04 -13.83 5.21
C ASN A 237 -7.27 -12.57 4.77
N ALA A 238 -7.80 -11.90 3.75
CA ALA A 238 -7.26 -10.63 3.29
C ALA A 238 -7.44 -9.54 4.36
N TYR A 239 -6.34 -8.87 4.68
CA TYR A 239 -6.27 -7.77 5.65
C TYR A 239 -6.18 -6.40 4.96
N MET A 240 -5.42 -6.30 3.88
CA MET A 240 -5.24 -5.06 3.10
C MET A 240 -5.27 -5.35 1.61
N LEU A 241 -5.91 -4.47 0.84
CA LEU A 241 -6.03 -4.57 -0.60
C LEU A 241 -5.41 -3.34 -1.26
N VAL A 242 -4.65 -3.55 -2.32
CA VAL A 242 -4.05 -2.48 -3.13
C VAL A 242 -4.70 -2.48 -4.49
N TYR A 243 -5.26 -1.34 -4.86
CA TYR A 243 -5.92 -1.11 -6.14
C TYR A 243 -5.20 0.02 -6.89
N ILE A 244 -5.09 -0.11 -8.21
CA ILE A 244 -4.51 0.92 -9.09
C ILE A 244 -5.57 1.37 -10.08
N ARG A 245 -5.67 2.68 -10.32
CA ARG A 245 -6.63 3.24 -11.27
C ARG A 245 -6.29 2.76 -12.68
N GLU A 246 -7.28 2.28 -13.42
CA GLU A 246 -7.11 1.75 -14.78
C GLU A 246 -6.49 2.79 -15.73
N SER A 247 -6.91 4.05 -15.63
CA SER A 247 -6.36 5.17 -16.42
C SER A 247 -4.92 5.56 -16.08
N LYS A 248 -4.31 4.89 -15.08
CA LYS A 248 -2.92 5.06 -14.63
C LYS A 248 -2.09 3.79 -14.82
N LEU A 249 -2.58 2.80 -15.55
CA LEU A 249 -1.80 1.59 -15.87
C LEU A 249 -1.30 1.57 -17.32
N SER A 250 -1.76 2.53 -18.13
CA SER A 250 -1.53 2.63 -19.59
C SER A 250 -0.54 3.71 -19.96
#